data_AF-A0A0G4EWE5-F1
#
_entry.id   AF-A0A0G4EWE5-F1
#
_cell.length_a   1.000
_cell.length_b   1.000
_cell.length_c   1.000
_cell.angle_alpha   90.00
_cell.angle_beta   90.00
_cell.angle_gamma   90.00
#
_symmetry.space_group_name_H-M   'P 1'
#
loop_
_entity.id
_entity.type
_entity.pdbx_description
1 polymer ?
#
loop_
_entity_poly.entity_id
_entity_poly.type
_entity_poly.pdbx_seq_one_letter_code
_entity_poly.pdbx_strand_id
1 'polypeptide(L)'
;MVDDLRLICSFTRCTISIKCAEGFTPPANAIPPDPAELKAFKSDGLLAVKSLTLSSRIGLGVAKAVLSKGPRLDSMHLMDLTATDVLVLLGQMSTSGVPRELTLESLRPGDGQHANIRLLAIKEKLQKVKVLIVKEEAASRLAAVMRPHMPSLETFVIGGSETEVRQALIGGGHGGFSTLTFGLMSEDRREFVKAENEREGITLGDHKDQMPHINSLVIHLDVPYSDAVEPGTFLLSSIWSLLEIQSINSLTIVLPDSPDVSSHLDALNMATERRFGPDLVFWTWKEVESRLVLTASDIKRMQGAAFAYSRSTTGPPFPSLTASQSQQPPLATFQNMTRMPDRYLSSLSPDVSAGMLVRDFAGRMRAAAPMSGIDPPYAPERLKASLLSEMERHGMVMEPMMRLHGDGPCIPSPSVTVSVSQLMAILQKTGKHITGVELLYKGTVHGFAYTDMLNRVGDASCLVFLIRSDASIHGCFIDTSLHPAPELPVGARPPSLVVCDGHSNRNSSDGLIFKTTGGAQITFQSCFPSGPFFRDLALRRMALDHYGKMTVRDLDANGCMVLLGLWAPDSAGTPGEGLCVVRVMWEPTNKLIRADEVEVLRLVVQTGD
;
A
#
# COMPACT_ATOMS: atom_id res chain seq x y z
N MET A 1 -7.68 31.53 42.51
CA MET A 1 -8.00 30.49 41.51
C MET A 1 -8.27 31.06 40.11
N VAL A 2 -7.88 32.32 39.83
CA VAL A 2 -7.95 32.96 38.49
C VAL A 2 -6.54 33.14 37.91
N ASP A 3 -5.49 32.82 38.68
CA ASP A 3 -4.08 33.10 38.34
C ASP A 3 -3.46 32.10 37.34
N ASP A 4 -4.22 31.13 36.85
CA ASP A 4 -3.71 30.00 36.06
C ASP A 4 -3.97 30.13 34.54
N LEU A 5 -4.47 31.27 34.07
CA LEU A 5 -4.64 31.57 32.64
C LEU A 5 -3.47 32.42 32.16
N ARG A 6 -2.55 31.83 31.39
CA ARG A 6 -1.37 32.54 30.89
C ARG A 6 -1.65 33.12 29.51
N LEU A 7 -1.81 34.44 29.46
CA LEU A 7 -1.78 35.20 28.20
C LEU A 7 -0.31 35.41 27.80
N ILE A 8 0.16 34.65 26.81
CA ILE A 8 1.51 34.82 26.29
C ILE A 8 1.43 35.76 25.09
N CYS A 9 1.75 37.03 25.32
CA CYS A 9 1.88 38.05 24.28
C CYS A 9 3.34 38.11 23.81
N SER A 10 3.60 37.71 22.57
CA SER A 10 4.92 37.89 21.95
C SER A 10 4.91 39.14 21.08
N PHE A 11 5.59 40.20 21.53
CA PHE A 11 5.64 41.49 20.84
C PHE A 11 6.49 41.47 19.57
N THR A 12 7.44 40.55 19.43
CA THR A 12 8.33 40.48 18.27
C THR A 12 7.61 40.00 16.99
N ARG A 13 6.44 39.35 17.13
CA ARG A 13 5.63 38.87 15.99
C ARG A 13 4.15 39.26 16.06
N CYS A 14 3.76 40.08 17.05
CA CYS A 14 2.36 40.45 17.31
C CYS A 14 1.42 39.24 17.33
N THR A 15 1.84 38.21 18.07
CA THR A 15 1.11 36.95 18.23
C THR A 15 0.55 36.89 19.64
N ILE A 16 -0.74 36.55 19.74
CA ILE A 16 -1.39 36.26 21.03
C ILE A 16 -1.61 34.75 21.10
N SER A 17 -0.99 34.10 22.10
CA SER A 17 -1.27 32.71 22.43
C SER A 17 -1.99 32.64 23.77
N ILE A 18 -3.17 32.01 23.77
CA ILE A 18 -3.98 31.82 24.97
C ILE A 18 -3.87 30.34 25.35
N LYS A 19 -3.10 30.06 26.40
CA LYS A 19 -2.87 28.71 26.92
C LYS A 19 -3.32 28.60 28.38
N CYS A 20 -3.75 27.41 28.76
CA CYS A 20 -3.99 27.07 30.15
C CYS A 20 -2.65 26.80 30.84
N ALA A 21 -2.54 27.11 32.13
CA ALA A 21 -1.48 26.52 32.93
C ALA A 21 -1.60 24.99 32.91
N GLU A 22 -0.46 24.33 32.88
CA GLU A 22 -0.35 22.88 32.82
C GLU A 22 -1.09 22.24 34.01
N GLY A 23 -1.94 21.23 33.76
CA GLY A 23 -2.70 20.51 34.79
C GLY A 23 -4.07 21.08 35.17
N PHE A 24 -4.50 22.23 34.61
CA PHE A 24 -5.80 22.82 34.93
C PHE A 24 -6.87 22.54 33.85
N THR A 25 -7.99 21.93 34.26
CA THR A 25 -9.16 21.63 33.40
C THR A 25 -10.45 22.17 34.05
N PRO A 26 -10.84 23.43 33.80
CA PRO A 26 -12.04 23.99 34.40
C PRO A 26 -13.29 23.36 33.77
N PRO A 27 -14.45 23.55 34.42
CA PRO A 27 -15.73 23.14 33.87
C PRO A 27 -15.93 23.73 32.46
N ALA A 28 -16.51 22.92 31.58
CA ALA A 28 -16.86 23.25 30.20
C ALA A 28 -17.51 24.63 30.00
N ASN A 29 -18.24 25.11 31.00
CA ASN A 29 -19.06 26.33 30.91
C ASN A 29 -18.46 27.53 31.66
N ALA A 30 -17.22 27.41 32.15
CA ALA A 30 -16.56 28.51 32.85
C ALA A 30 -16.34 29.69 31.90
N ILE A 31 -16.94 30.83 32.23
CA ILE A 31 -16.67 32.11 31.55
C ILE A 31 -15.51 32.74 32.34
N PRO A 32 -14.29 32.81 31.80
CA PRO A 32 -13.23 33.51 32.49
C PRO A 32 -13.62 34.99 32.64
N PRO A 33 -13.34 35.62 33.79
CA PRO A 33 -13.47 37.07 33.91
C PRO A 33 -12.59 37.75 32.86
N ASP A 34 -13.03 38.89 32.32
CA ASP A 34 -12.23 39.67 31.37
C ASP A 34 -10.83 39.93 31.98
N PRO A 35 -9.75 39.44 31.34
CA PRO A 35 -8.39 39.70 31.79
C PRO A 35 -8.20 41.21 31.92
N ALA A 36 -7.64 41.67 33.04
CA ALA A 36 -7.36 43.09 33.23
C ALA A 36 -6.40 43.61 32.14
N GLU A 37 -5.55 42.73 31.63
CA GLU A 37 -4.62 42.94 30.52
C GLU A 37 -5.35 43.33 29.24
N LEU A 38 -6.55 42.77 28.96
CA LEU A 38 -7.35 43.15 27.78
C LEU A 38 -7.94 44.55 27.90
N LYS A 39 -8.22 45.02 29.12
CA LYS A 39 -8.65 46.41 29.35
C LYS A 39 -7.51 47.41 29.12
N ALA A 40 -6.25 46.96 29.24
CA ALA A 40 -5.07 47.79 28.98
C ALA A 40 -4.81 47.99 27.47
N PHE A 41 -5.30 47.09 26.60
CA PHE A 41 -5.21 47.29 25.15
C PHE A 41 -6.27 48.31 24.69
N LYS A 42 -5.82 49.50 24.27
CA LYS A 42 -6.64 50.39 23.44
C LYS A 42 -7.06 49.64 22.17
N SER A 43 -8.21 50.00 21.58
CA SER A 43 -8.68 49.44 20.29
C SER A 43 -7.58 49.41 19.24
N ASP A 44 -6.72 50.42 19.25
CA ASP A 44 -5.66 50.60 18.26
C ASP A 44 -4.48 49.64 18.49
N GLY A 45 -4.26 49.19 19.74
CA GLY A 45 -3.20 48.25 20.08
C GLY A 45 -3.45 46.84 19.54
N LEU A 46 -4.72 46.46 19.35
CA LEU A 46 -5.09 45.16 18.77
C LEU A 46 -4.97 45.11 17.24
N LEU A 47 -4.88 46.27 16.57
CA LEU A 47 -4.66 46.32 15.11
C LEU A 47 -3.31 45.70 14.71
N ALA A 48 -2.35 45.66 15.62
CA ALA A 48 -1.05 45.03 15.38
C ALA A 48 -1.13 43.50 15.42
N VAL A 49 -2.15 42.91 16.06
CA VAL A 49 -2.26 41.45 16.25
C VAL A 49 -2.52 40.78 14.90
N LYS A 50 -1.56 39.97 14.47
CA LYS A 50 -1.60 39.25 13.19
C LYS A 50 -1.94 37.78 13.35
N SER A 51 -1.74 37.21 14.53
CA SER A 51 -1.96 35.79 14.76
C SER A 51 -2.58 35.51 16.12
N LEU A 52 -3.56 34.61 16.14
CA LEU A 52 -4.26 34.16 17.34
C LEU A 52 -4.19 32.64 17.45
N THR A 53 -3.59 32.13 18.53
CA THR A 53 -3.61 30.71 18.87
C THR A 53 -4.44 30.48 20.12
N LEU A 54 -5.47 29.63 20.00
CA LEU A 54 -6.34 29.21 21.08
C LEU A 54 -6.24 27.70 21.22
N SER A 55 -5.60 27.24 22.30
CA SER A 55 -5.31 25.81 22.48
C SER A 55 -6.31 25.09 23.40
N SER A 56 -7.33 25.78 23.91
CA SER A 56 -8.29 25.18 24.85
C SER A 56 -9.52 26.06 25.02
N ARG A 57 -10.64 25.42 25.39
CA ARG A 57 -11.92 26.09 25.64
C ARG A 57 -11.86 27.16 26.73
N ILE A 58 -10.91 27.11 27.68
CA ILE A 58 -10.79 28.16 28.72
C ILE A 58 -10.53 29.53 28.08
N GLY A 59 -9.70 29.59 27.05
CA GLY A 59 -9.35 30.84 26.38
C GLY A 59 -10.47 31.42 25.51
N LEU A 60 -11.62 30.73 25.39
CA LEU A 60 -12.69 31.09 24.47
C LEU A 60 -13.28 32.47 24.77
N GLY A 61 -13.44 32.84 26.05
CA GLY A 61 -13.94 34.16 26.45
C GLY A 61 -12.99 35.28 26.01
N VAL A 62 -11.70 35.12 26.31
CA VAL A 62 -10.63 36.04 25.93
C VAL A 62 -10.54 36.18 24.40
N ALA A 63 -10.57 35.05 23.68
CA ALA A 63 -10.56 35.05 22.22
C ALA A 63 -11.77 35.80 21.65
N LYS A 64 -12.98 35.57 22.17
CA LYS A 64 -14.18 36.33 21.76
C LYS A 64 -14.03 37.83 21.99
N ALA A 65 -13.52 38.22 23.16
CA ALA A 65 -13.28 39.63 23.48
C ALA A 65 -12.29 40.26 22.50
N VAL A 66 -11.17 39.59 22.21
CA VAL A 66 -10.18 40.03 21.21
C VAL A 66 -10.81 40.16 19.83
N LEU A 67 -11.53 39.14 19.36
CA LEU A 67 -12.15 39.12 18.03
C LEU A 67 -13.25 40.17 17.87
N SER A 68 -14.00 40.48 18.94
CA SER A 68 -15.04 41.52 18.93
C SER A 68 -14.50 42.93 18.68
N LYS A 69 -13.20 43.15 18.92
CA LYS A 69 -12.51 44.42 18.63
C LYS A 69 -12.06 44.53 17.16
N GLY A 70 -12.28 43.49 16.36
CA GLY A 70 -12.01 43.47 14.92
C GLY A 70 -10.52 43.48 14.52
N PRO A 71 -9.63 42.70 15.16
CA PRO A 71 -8.24 42.59 14.72
C PRO A 71 -8.18 42.03 13.29
N ARG A 72 -7.19 42.48 12.51
CA ARG A 72 -6.93 41.95 11.17
C ARG A 72 -5.95 40.79 11.28
N LEU A 73 -6.47 39.61 11.55
CA LEU A 73 -5.64 38.41 11.67
C LEU A 73 -5.15 37.96 10.28
N ASP A 74 -3.88 37.62 10.19
CA ASP A 74 -3.29 36.90 9.08
C ASP A 74 -3.53 35.38 9.28
N SER A 75 -3.33 34.87 10.51
CA SER A 75 -3.53 33.46 10.85
C SER A 75 -4.28 33.23 12.17
N MET A 76 -4.99 32.11 12.25
CA MET A 76 -5.72 31.68 13.44
C MET A 76 -5.58 30.17 13.64
N HIS A 77 -5.16 29.74 14.82
CA HIS A 77 -4.96 28.34 15.16
C HIS A 77 -5.86 27.95 16.34
N LEU A 78 -6.73 26.96 16.13
CA LEU A 78 -7.73 26.49 17.07
C LEU A 78 -7.49 25.03 17.44
N MET A 79 -7.29 24.75 18.72
CA MET A 79 -7.00 23.42 19.26
C MET A 79 -7.88 23.06 20.46
N ASP A 80 -8.19 21.78 20.64
CA ASP A 80 -8.96 21.25 21.79
C ASP A 80 -10.34 21.89 21.99
N LEU A 81 -10.97 22.34 20.89
CA LEU A 81 -12.30 22.96 20.88
C LEU A 81 -13.35 22.00 20.32
N THR A 82 -14.63 22.22 20.67
CA THR A 82 -15.73 21.56 19.95
C THR A 82 -16.00 22.30 18.63
N ALA A 83 -16.61 21.60 17.66
CA ALA A 83 -17.05 22.24 16.41
C ALA A 83 -17.96 23.47 16.66
N THR A 84 -18.83 23.39 17.67
CA THR A 84 -19.69 24.50 18.08
C THR A 84 -18.91 25.70 18.58
N ASP A 85 -17.85 25.48 19.38
CA ASP A 85 -16.99 26.56 19.88
C ASP A 85 -16.27 27.28 18.73
N VAL A 86 -15.76 26.52 17.75
CA VAL A 86 -15.11 27.05 16.54
C VAL A 86 -16.09 27.91 15.73
N LEU A 87 -17.30 27.39 15.45
CA LEU A 87 -18.32 28.13 14.70
C LEU A 87 -18.77 29.40 15.43
N VAL A 88 -18.91 29.34 16.75
CA VAL A 88 -19.24 30.54 17.56
C VAL A 88 -18.14 31.58 17.46
N LEU A 89 -16.87 31.19 17.55
CA LEU A 89 -15.73 32.12 17.41
C LEU A 89 -15.73 32.80 16.05
N LEU A 90 -15.79 32.02 14.97
CA LEU A 90 -15.80 32.54 13.61
C LEU A 90 -17.03 33.43 13.35
N GLY A 91 -18.17 33.09 13.96
CA GLY A 91 -19.39 33.89 13.92
C GLY A 91 -19.27 35.27 14.58
N GLN A 92 -18.35 35.47 15.54
CA GLN A 92 -18.14 36.77 16.21
C GLN A 92 -17.22 37.72 15.43
N MET A 93 -16.49 37.21 14.42
CA MET A 93 -15.52 38.01 13.68
C MET A 93 -16.22 39.00 12.74
N SER A 94 -15.66 40.20 12.55
CA SER A 94 -16.07 41.08 11.47
C SER A 94 -15.61 40.50 10.12
N THR A 95 -16.28 40.85 9.02
CA THR A 95 -15.85 40.44 7.67
C THR A 95 -14.44 40.93 7.32
N SER A 96 -13.97 42.00 7.95
CA SER A 96 -12.60 42.52 7.82
C SER A 96 -11.57 41.79 8.68
N GLY A 97 -11.99 41.10 9.74
CA GLY A 97 -11.10 40.44 10.70
C GLY A 97 -10.84 38.96 10.44
N VAL A 98 -11.52 38.35 9.45
CA VAL A 98 -11.38 36.92 9.09
C VAL A 98 -9.93 36.61 8.69
N PRO A 99 -9.31 35.56 9.26
CA PRO A 99 -7.93 35.22 8.96
C PRO A 99 -7.77 34.72 7.53
N ARG A 100 -6.58 34.91 6.96
CA ARG A 100 -6.23 34.32 5.66
C ARG A 100 -5.88 32.84 5.80
N GLU A 101 -5.30 32.46 6.94
CA GLU A 101 -4.93 31.11 7.28
C GLU A 101 -5.68 30.63 8.53
N LEU A 102 -6.37 29.50 8.43
CA LEU A 102 -7.09 28.89 9.54
C LEU A 102 -6.57 27.47 9.77
N THR A 103 -6.11 27.20 10.98
CA THR A 103 -5.66 25.88 11.41
C THR A 103 -6.61 25.31 12.45
N LEU A 104 -7.11 24.10 12.21
CA LEU A 104 -7.98 23.33 13.10
C LEU A 104 -7.24 22.06 13.52
N GLU A 105 -6.95 21.90 14.81
CA GLU A 105 -6.19 20.77 15.34
C GLU A 105 -6.91 20.16 16.55
N SER A 106 -6.87 18.85 16.70
CA SER A 106 -7.37 18.13 17.89
C SER A 106 -8.76 18.57 18.37
N LEU A 107 -9.73 18.69 17.45
CA LEU A 107 -11.09 19.08 17.84
C LEU A 107 -11.76 17.96 18.63
N ARG A 108 -12.47 18.32 19.70
CA ARG A 108 -13.24 17.36 20.48
C ARG A 108 -14.46 16.90 19.70
N PRO A 109 -14.78 15.59 19.69
CA PRO A 109 -16.04 15.10 19.15
C PRO A 109 -17.18 15.74 19.96
N GLY A 110 -17.99 16.55 19.30
CA GLY A 110 -19.17 17.20 19.88
C GLY A 110 -20.46 16.64 19.30
N ASP A 111 -21.60 17.07 19.86
CA ASP A 111 -22.94 16.70 19.41
C ASP A 111 -23.19 17.25 17.98
N GLY A 112 -22.80 16.47 16.97
CA GLY A 112 -22.72 16.87 15.56
C GLY A 112 -24.04 17.30 14.91
N GLN A 113 -25.18 17.15 15.59
CA GLN A 113 -26.49 17.52 15.05
C GLN A 113 -26.74 19.03 14.95
N HIS A 114 -26.04 19.87 15.73
CA HIS A 114 -26.35 21.31 15.79
C HIS A 114 -25.47 22.22 14.90
N ALA A 115 -24.49 21.67 14.18
CA ALA A 115 -23.57 22.48 13.37
C ALA A 115 -24.28 23.20 12.21
N ASN A 116 -25.20 22.54 11.52
CA ASN A 116 -25.80 23.05 10.27
C ASN A 116 -26.57 24.36 10.42
N ILE A 117 -27.24 24.60 11.56
CA ILE A 117 -28.10 25.79 11.74
C ILE A 117 -27.26 27.07 11.88
N ARG A 118 -26.04 26.99 12.42
CA ARG A 118 -25.20 28.17 12.70
C ARG A 118 -24.34 28.61 11.52
N LEU A 119 -24.14 27.76 10.51
CA LEU A 119 -23.28 28.08 9.36
C LEU A 119 -23.83 29.19 8.46
N LEU A 120 -25.16 29.37 8.41
CA LEU A 120 -25.78 30.44 7.64
C LEU A 120 -25.24 31.84 8.03
N ALA A 121 -24.91 32.05 9.31
CA ALA A 121 -24.40 33.32 9.82
C ALA A 121 -22.93 33.60 9.46
N ILE A 122 -22.18 32.58 9.02
CA ILE A 122 -20.72 32.65 8.79
C ILE A 122 -20.38 32.66 7.29
N LYS A 123 -21.39 32.42 6.42
CA LYS A 123 -21.20 32.25 4.97
C LYS A 123 -20.39 33.37 4.30
N GLU A 124 -20.67 34.63 4.61
CA GLU A 124 -19.96 35.77 4.00
C GLU A 124 -18.57 36.01 4.60
N LYS A 125 -18.34 35.52 5.83
CA LYS A 125 -17.11 35.80 6.57
C LYS A 125 -15.96 34.96 6.04
N LEU A 126 -16.19 33.68 5.76
CA LEU A 126 -15.13 32.74 5.38
C LEU A 126 -14.58 32.93 3.96
N GLN A 127 -15.10 33.89 3.19
CA GLN A 127 -14.67 34.17 1.82
C GLN A 127 -13.19 34.59 1.70
N LYS A 128 -12.57 35.08 2.79
CA LYS A 128 -11.17 35.53 2.78
C LYS A 128 -10.16 34.46 3.16
N VAL A 129 -10.61 33.30 3.63
CA VAL A 129 -9.72 32.20 4.01
C VAL A 129 -9.11 31.62 2.74
N LYS A 130 -7.78 31.70 2.63
CA LYS A 130 -7.00 31.19 1.50
C LYS A 130 -6.29 29.88 1.83
N VAL A 131 -5.98 29.66 3.11
CA VAL A 131 -5.30 28.46 3.59
C VAL A 131 -6.13 27.86 4.72
N LEU A 132 -6.47 26.58 4.59
CA LEU A 132 -7.11 25.80 5.64
C LEU A 132 -6.22 24.60 5.96
N ILE A 133 -5.81 24.46 7.22
CA ILE A 133 -5.03 23.33 7.72
C ILE A 133 -5.88 22.59 8.72
N VAL A 134 -6.03 21.29 8.55
CA VAL A 134 -6.94 20.46 9.32
C VAL A 134 -6.20 19.23 9.79
N LYS A 135 -6.26 18.95 11.09
CA LYS A 135 -5.65 17.78 11.70
C LYS A 135 -6.70 17.01 12.48
N GLU A 136 -6.70 15.71 12.29
CA GLU A 136 -7.63 14.75 12.90
C GLU A 136 -9.07 14.77 12.35
N GLU A 137 -9.77 13.67 12.64
CA GLU A 137 -11.08 13.33 12.11
C GLU A 137 -12.18 14.38 12.39
N ALA A 138 -12.27 14.87 13.63
CA ALA A 138 -13.31 15.83 14.00
C ALA A 138 -13.14 17.19 13.29
N ALA A 139 -11.88 17.59 13.06
CA ALA A 139 -11.56 18.78 12.29
C ALA A 139 -11.89 18.60 10.80
N SER A 140 -11.62 17.42 10.23
CA SER A 140 -11.98 17.05 8.85
C SER A 140 -13.48 17.14 8.60
N ARG A 141 -14.30 16.65 9.53
CA ARG A 141 -15.77 16.78 9.46
C ARG A 141 -16.22 18.24 9.49
N LEU A 142 -15.64 19.07 10.38
CA LEU A 142 -15.98 20.49 10.43
C LEU A 142 -15.54 21.22 9.15
N ALA A 143 -14.36 20.90 8.63
CA ALA A 143 -13.84 21.45 7.39
C ALA A 143 -14.76 21.15 6.20
N ALA A 144 -15.29 19.91 6.11
CA ALA A 144 -16.26 19.50 5.10
C ALA A 144 -17.48 20.46 5.06
N VAL A 145 -17.96 20.85 6.24
CA VAL A 145 -19.13 21.73 6.37
C VAL A 145 -18.78 23.20 6.11
N MET A 146 -17.57 23.64 6.46
CA MET A 146 -17.13 25.03 6.27
C MET A 146 -16.69 25.34 4.84
N ARG A 147 -16.15 24.36 4.11
CA ARG A 147 -15.56 24.51 2.77
C ARG A 147 -16.48 25.17 1.72
N PRO A 148 -17.80 24.86 1.63
CA PRO A 148 -18.72 25.55 0.70
C PRO A 148 -18.75 27.07 0.85
N HIS A 149 -18.31 27.59 2.00
CA HIS A 149 -18.29 28.99 2.34
C HIS A 149 -16.92 29.66 2.17
N MET A 150 -15.93 28.94 1.64
CA MET A 150 -14.56 29.41 1.39
C MET A 150 -14.21 29.39 -0.11
N PRO A 151 -14.87 30.20 -0.96
CA PRO A 151 -14.61 30.21 -2.40
C PRO A 151 -13.20 30.66 -2.81
N SER A 152 -12.45 31.33 -1.92
CA SER A 152 -11.06 31.76 -2.16
C SER A 152 -10.02 30.82 -1.56
N LEU A 153 -10.41 29.62 -1.14
CA LEU A 153 -9.50 28.63 -0.59
C LEU A 153 -8.53 28.13 -1.68
N GLU A 154 -7.28 28.56 -1.61
CA GLU A 154 -6.23 28.22 -2.57
C GLU A 154 -5.45 26.96 -2.13
N THR A 155 -5.17 26.85 -0.83
CA THR A 155 -4.41 25.75 -0.23
C THR A 155 -5.25 25.06 0.82
N PHE A 156 -5.40 23.74 0.69
CA PHE A 156 -6.06 22.91 1.69
C PHE A 156 -5.12 21.80 2.14
N VAL A 157 -4.80 21.76 3.44
CA VAL A 157 -3.95 20.73 4.06
C VAL A 157 -4.81 19.93 5.02
N ILE A 158 -4.83 18.61 4.87
CA ILE A 158 -5.65 17.72 5.68
C ILE A 158 -4.84 16.50 6.13
N GLY A 159 -4.69 16.35 7.44
CA GLY A 159 -4.19 15.13 8.08
C GLY A 159 -5.34 14.19 8.43
N GLY A 160 -5.10 12.89 8.37
CA GLY A 160 -6.10 11.86 8.69
C GLY A 160 -6.03 10.63 7.80
N SER A 161 -7.02 9.75 7.93
CA SER A 161 -7.22 8.63 7.02
C SER A 161 -7.74 9.10 5.66
N GLU A 162 -7.60 8.26 4.62
CA GLU A 162 -8.19 8.54 3.31
C GLU A 162 -9.70 8.81 3.37
N THR A 163 -10.44 8.10 4.25
CA THR A 163 -11.89 8.32 4.44
C THR A 163 -12.20 9.75 4.86
N GLU A 164 -11.43 10.29 5.80
CA GLU A 164 -11.62 11.64 6.34
C GLU A 164 -11.32 12.70 5.27
N VAL A 165 -10.22 12.49 4.55
CA VAL A 165 -9.83 13.32 3.40
C VAL A 165 -10.96 13.35 2.37
N ARG A 166 -11.45 12.17 1.99
CA ARG A 166 -12.56 12.01 1.04
C ARG A 166 -13.81 12.74 1.53
N GLN A 167 -14.20 12.60 2.79
CA GLN A 167 -15.36 13.27 3.35
C GLN A 167 -15.23 14.80 3.37
N ALA A 168 -14.02 15.33 3.62
CA ALA A 168 -13.78 16.77 3.57
C ALA A 168 -13.85 17.36 2.15
N LEU A 169 -13.52 16.54 1.15
CA LEU A 169 -13.56 16.92 -0.26
C LEU A 169 -14.97 16.76 -0.85
N ILE A 170 -15.64 15.64 -0.59
CA ILE A 170 -16.97 15.35 -1.12
C ILE A 170 -18.01 16.25 -0.43
N GLY A 171 -18.62 17.17 -1.18
CA GLY A 171 -19.73 18.01 -0.70
C GLY A 171 -19.38 19.46 -0.35
N GLY A 172 -18.10 19.82 -0.27
CA GLY A 172 -17.68 21.17 0.14
C GLY A 172 -17.75 22.29 -0.94
N GLY A 173 -18.58 22.17 -1.97
CA GLY A 173 -18.79 23.22 -2.99
C GLY A 173 -17.82 23.20 -4.19
N HIS A 174 -18.13 24.04 -5.20
CA HIS A 174 -17.50 24.06 -6.53
C HIS A 174 -16.14 24.78 -6.61
N GLY A 175 -15.60 25.28 -5.49
CA GLY A 175 -14.29 25.92 -5.48
C GLY A 175 -13.17 24.90 -5.73
N GLY A 176 -12.28 25.19 -6.68
CA GLY A 176 -11.05 24.43 -6.89
C GLY A 176 -9.92 24.88 -5.97
N PHE A 177 -8.90 24.04 -5.81
CA PHE A 177 -7.68 24.33 -5.07
C PHE A 177 -6.49 24.47 -6.02
N SER A 178 -5.66 25.46 -5.73
CA SER A 178 -4.34 25.56 -6.31
C SER A 178 -3.45 24.41 -5.82
N THR A 179 -3.53 24.12 -4.52
CA THR A 179 -2.74 23.07 -3.86
C THR A 179 -3.59 22.33 -2.83
N LEU A 180 -3.57 21.00 -2.90
CA LEU A 180 -4.15 20.10 -1.91
C LEU A 180 -3.01 19.26 -1.32
N THR A 181 -2.89 19.21 0.01
CA THR A 181 -1.90 18.40 0.71
C THR A 181 -2.60 17.39 1.61
N PHE A 182 -2.30 16.11 1.42
CA PHE A 182 -2.79 14.99 2.21
C PHE A 182 -1.69 14.50 3.15
N GLY A 183 -2.01 14.45 4.43
CA GLY A 183 -1.02 14.30 5.50
C GLY A 183 -0.39 15.63 5.87
N LEU A 184 0.40 15.61 6.94
CA LEU A 184 0.91 16.82 7.57
C LEU A 184 2.39 16.69 7.90
N MET A 185 3.15 17.73 7.60
CA MET A 185 4.50 17.95 8.13
C MET A 185 4.42 19.03 9.20
N SER A 186 4.61 18.67 10.47
CA SER A 186 5.00 19.63 11.52
C SER A 186 6.49 19.46 11.84
N GLU A 187 7.07 20.46 12.51
CA GLU A 187 8.50 20.43 12.91
C GLU A 187 8.86 19.15 13.68
N ASP A 188 7.92 18.62 14.46
CA ASP A 188 8.16 17.48 15.36
C ASP A 188 7.45 16.18 14.92
N ARG A 189 6.54 16.23 13.94
CA ARG A 189 5.71 15.07 13.57
C ARG A 189 5.31 15.07 12.11
N ARG A 190 5.46 13.90 11.46
CA ARG A 190 4.91 13.64 10.13
C ARG A 190 3.68 12.75 10.26
N GLU A 191 2.57 13.19 9.69
CA GLU A 191 1.35 12.41 9.57
C GLU A 191 1.26 11.91 8.13
N PHE A 192 1.41 10.59 7.98
CA PHE A 192 1.23 9.91 6.70
C PHE A 192 -0.20 9.38 6.60
N VAL A 193 -0.77 9.49 5.40
CA VAL A 193 -2.10 8.99 5.08
C VAL A 193 -2.02 7.49 4.85
N LYS A 194 -2.86 6.76 5.58
CA LYS A 194 -3.08 5.34 5.37
C LYS A 194 -4.23 5.16 4.38
N ALA A 195 -4.01 4.29 3.39
CA ALA A 195 -5.07 3.85 2.48
C ALA A 195 -6.18 3.12 3.26
N GLU A 196 -7.42 3.25 2.82
CA GLU A 196 -8.54 2.48 3.40
C GLU A 196 -8.34 0.97 3.22
N ASN A 197 -7.77 0.59 2.08
CA ASN A 197 -7.43 -0.79 1.75
C ASN A 197 -6.00 -0.84 1.19
N GLU A 198 -5.07 -1.37 1.98
CA GLU A 198 -3.66 -1.52 1.57
C GLU A 198 -3.51 -2.30 0.26
N ARG A 199 -4.43 -3.19 -0.10
CA ARG A 199 -4.35 -3.97 -1.35
C ARG A 199 -4.65 -3.14 -2.59
N GLU A 200 -5.35 -2.03 -2.43
CA GLU A 200 -5.84 -1.21 -3.54
C GLU A 200 -5.08 0.10 -3.67
N GLY A 201 -4.35 0.51 -2.63
CA GLY A 201 -3.76 1.83 -2.59
C GLY A 201 -4.79 2.90 -2.26
N ILE A 202 -4.44 4.15 -2.55
CA ILE A 202 -5.37 5.28 -2.42
C ILE A 202 -6.43 5.20 -3.52
N THR A 203 -7.71 5.24 -3.14
CA THR A 203 -8.91 5.12 -3.98
C THR A 203 -9.63 6.46 -4.24
N LEU A 204 -9.05 7.60 -3.86
CA LEU A 204 -9.67 8.93 -4.05
C LEU A 204 -10.10 9.23 -5.50
N GLY A 205 -9.42 8.64 -6.49
CA GLY A 205 -9.78 8.73 -7.90
C GLY A 205 -11.17 8.19 -8.25
N ASP A 206 -11.68 7.23 -7.47
CA ASP A 206 -13.01 6.65 -7.66
C ASP A 206 -14.14 7.67 -7.47
N HIS A 207 -13.84 8.75 -6.77
CA HIS A 207 -14.77 9.83 -6.48
C HIS A 207 -14.52 11.08 -7.32
N LYS A 208 -13.72 10.98 -8.41
CA LYS A 208 -13.34 12.12 -9.27
C LYS A 208 -14.50 13.07 -9.64
N ASP A 209 -15.70 12.53 -9.88
CA ASP A 209 -16.86 13.32 -10.33
C ASP A 209 -17.45 14.19 -9.21
N GLN A 210 -17.09 13.90 -7.96
CA GLN A 210 -17.45 14.63 -6.76
C GLN A 210 -16.29 15.47 -6.21
N MET A 211 -15.08 15.30 -6.79
CA MET A 211 -13.89 16.02 -6.36
C MET A 211 -13.89 17.45 -6.92
N PRO A 212 -13.43 18.43 -6.12
CA PRO A 212 -13.18 19.77 -6.64
C PRO A 212 -12.01 19.75 -7.63
N HIS A 213 -11.89 20.82 -8.43
CA HIS A 213 -10.73 21.00 -9.29
C HIS A 213 -9.46 21.15 -8.42
N ILE A 214 -8.51 20.24 -8.55
CA ILE A 214 -7.23 20.22 -7.82
C ILE A 214 -6.10 20.40 -8.84
N ASN A 215 -5.37 21.51 -8.81
CA ASN A 215 -4.27 21.75 -9.74
C ASN A 215 -2.97 21.04 -9.32
N SER A 216 -2.60 21.13 -8.04
CA SER A 216 -1.42 20.45 -7.47
C SER A 216 -1.83 19.59 -6.28
N LEU A 217 -1.43 18.32 -6.28
CA LEU A 217 -1.68 17.39 -5.19
C LEU A 217 -0.36 16.93 -4.57
N VAL A 218 -0.24 17.08 -3.25
CA VAL A 218 0.86 16.54 -2.44
C VAL A 218 0.27 15.50 -1.51
N ILE A 219 0.84 14.30 -1.46
CA ILE A 219 0.40 13.23 -0.56
C ILE A 219 1.58 12.68 0.23
N HIS A 220 1.50 12.75 1.55
CA HIS A 220 2.36 12.05 2.48
C HIS A 220 1.77 10.66 2.66
N LEU A 221 2.30 9.67 1.95
CA LEU A 221 1.71 8.35 1.84
C LEU A 221 2.40 7.36 2.78
N ASP A 222 1.63 6.65 3.61
CA ASP A 222 2.14 5.54 4.39
C ASP A 222 2.18 4.29 3.50
N VAL A 223 3.37 3.75 3.28
CA VAL A 223 3.56 2.58 2.43
C VAL A 223 3.56 1.34 3.32
N PRO A 224 2.64 0.39 3.10
CA PRO A 224 2.57 -0.80 3.92
C PRO A 224 3.82 -1.63 3.72
N TYR A 225 4.38 -2.09 4.83
CA TYR A 225 5.48 -3.06 4.87
C TYR A 225 4.99 -4.51 4.88
N SER A 226 3.67 -4.72 4.76
CA SER A 226 3.05 -6.01 4.98
C SER A 226 3.25 -6.96 3.78
N ASP A 227 3.36 -8.26 4.06
CA ASP A 227 3.47 -9.35 3.09
C ASP A 227 2.32 -9.39 2.08
N ALA A 228 1.18 -8.79 2.43
CA ALA A 228 -0.02 -8.86 1.64
C ALA A 228 0.07 -8.07 0.33
N VAL A 229 0.93 -7.04 0.27
CA VAL A 229 0.98 -6.11 -0.87
C VAL A 229 2.41 -5.68 -1.16
N GLU A 230 2.84 -5.91 -2.40
CA GLU A 230 4.13 -5.41 -2.88
C GLU A 230 4.14 -3.86 -2.87
N PRO A 231 5.09 -3.20 -2.18
CA PRO A 231 5.12 -1.74 -2.04
C PRO A 231 5.06 -0.97 -3.36
N GLY A 232 5.76 -1.46 -4.38
CA GLY A 232 5.74 -0.86 -5.72
C GLY A 232 4.37 -0.90 -6.38
N THR A 233 3.67 -2.02 -6.25
CA THR A 233 2.30 -2.23 -6.72
C THR A 233 1.32 -1.31 -5.99
N PHE A 234 1.45 -1.20 -4.66
CA PHE A 234 0.67 -0.26 -3.85
C PHE A 234 0.84 1.20 -4.30
N LEU A 235 2.10 1.63 -4.45
CA LEU A 235 2.45 2.99 -4.88
C LEU A 235 1.91 3.28 -6.28
N LEU A 236 2.11 2.35 -7.22
CA LEU A 236 1.64 2.49 -8.60
C LEU A 236 0.11 2.55 -8.67
N SER A 237 -0.59 1.71 -7.90
CA SER A 237 -2.06 1.75 -7.82
C SER A 237 -2.56 3.08 -7.26
N SER A 238 -1.91 3.57 -6.20
CA SER A 238 -2.24 4.87 -5.59
C SER A 238 -2.03 6.04 -6.58
N ILE A 239 -0.91 6.05 -7.31
CA ILE A 239 -0.67 7.03 -8.38
C ILE A 239 -1.79 6.94 -9.41
N TRP A 240 -2.06 5.74 -9.92
CA TRP A 240 -3.02 5.51 -10.99
C TRP A 240 -4.42 6.02 -10.64
N SER A 241 -4.89 5.68 -9.45
CA SER A 241 -6.15 6.18 -8.91
C SER A 241 -6.16 7.71 -8.81
N LEU A 242 -5.14 8.34 -8.22
CA LEU A 242 -5.08 9.80 -8.13
C LEU A 242 -5.10 10.49 -9.50
N LEU A 243 -4.46 9.89 -10.50
CA LEU A 243 -4.47 10.44 -11.85
C LEU A 243 -5.87 10.47 -12.47
N GLU A 244 -6.86 9.67 -12.01
CA GLU A 244 -8.26 9.75 -12.46
C GLU A 244 -8.88 11.15 -12.28
N ILE A 245 -8.36 11.92 -11.32
CA ILE A 245 -8.74 13.31 -11.07
C ILE A 245 -8.14 14.21 -12.16
N GLN A 246 -8.93 14.47 -13.22
CA GLN A 246 -8.49 15.15 -14.44
C GLN A 246 -7.86 16.53 -14.25
N SER A 247 -8.15 17.21 -13.15
CA SER A 247 -7.63 18.55 -12.87
C SER A 247 -6.17 18.57 -12.47
N ILE A 248 -5.60 17.43 -12.05
CA ILE A 248 -4.24 17.37 -11.47
C ILE A 248 -3.21 17.61 -12.57
N ASN A 249 -2.46 18.70 -12.42
CA ASN A 249 -1.32 19.06 -13.28
C ASN A 249 0.02 18.73 -12.63
N SER A 250 0.06 18.51 -11.31
CA SER A 250 1.26 18.14 -10.58
C SER A 250 0.89 17.21 -9.43
N LEU A 251 1.56 16.07 -9.34
CA LEU A 251 1.42 15.11 -8.25
C LEU A 251 2.78 14.95 -7.55
N THR A 252 2.79 15.11 -6.23
CA THR A 252 3.97 14.87 -5.39
C THR A 252 3.62 13.82 -4.34
N ILE A 253 4.34 12.70 -4.32
CA ILE A 253 4.24 11.69 -3.27
C ILE A 253 5.46 11.83 -2.36
N VAL A 254 5.22 12.02 -1.08
CA VAL A 254 6.23 12.11 -0.03
C VAL A 254 6.20 10.80 0.74
N LEU A 255 7.34 10.10 0.75
CA LEU A 255 7.49 8.84 1.47
C LEU A 255 8.03 9.11 2.90
N PRO A 256 7.81 8.18 3.85
CA PRO A 256 8.43 8.25 5.17
C PRO A 256 9.95 8.30 5.06
N ASP A 257 10.62 9.07 5.93
CA ASP A 257 12.08 9.01 6.05
C ASP A 257 12.46 7.71 6.77
N SER A 258 12.33 6.59 6.06
CA SER A 258 12.75 5.27 6.52
C SER A 258 14.03 4.87 5.77
N PRO A 259 14.87 4.01 6.37
CA PRO A 259 16.02 3.43 5.65
C PRO A 259 15.60 2.65 4.39
N ASP A 260 14.31 2.33 4.25
CA ASP A 260 13.75 1.49 3.19
C ASP A 260 13.22 2.28 1.99
N VAL A 261 13.32 3.62 1.99
CA VAL A 261 12.81 4.45 0.87
C VAL A 261 13.40 4.01 -0.48
N SER A 262 14.69 3.68 -0.52
CA SER A 262 15.33 3.15 -1.72
C SER A 262 14.65 1.86 -2.19
N SER A 263 14.37 0.93 -1.27
CA SER A 263 13.69 -0.33 -1.58
C SER A 263 12.25 -0.11 -2.12
N HIS A 264 11.52 0.88 -1.61
CA HIS A 264 10.21 1.24 -2.12
C HIS A 264 10.27 1.82 -3.54
N LEU A 265 11.29 2.61 -3.84
CA LEU A 265 11.50 3.16 -5.18
C LEU A 265 11.92 2.09 -6.17
N ASP A 266 12.80 1.19 -5.77
CA ASP A 266 13.18 0.03 -6.59
C ASP A 266 11.96 -0.84 -6.88
N ALA A 267 11.13 -1.09 -5.86
CA ALA A 267 9.86 -1.80 -6.05
C ALA A 267 8.91 -1.07 -7.00
N LEU A 268 8.78 0.26 -6.90
CA LEU A 268 7.96 1.07 -7.79
C LEU A 268 8.48 1.07 -9.24
N ASN A 269 9.80 1.16 -9.42
CA ASN A 269 10.45 1.03 -10.73
C ASN A 269 10.13 -0.34 -11.34
N MET A 270 10.32 -1.43 -10.58
CA MET A 270 9.99 -2.78 -11.05
C MET A 270 8.50 -2.93 -11.41
N ALA A 271 7.59 -2.43 -10.58
CA ALA A 271 6.15 -2.47 -10.87
C ALA A 271 5.81 -1.70 -12.15
N THR A 272 6.50 -0.58 -12.40
CA THR A 272 6.32 0.24 -13.59
C THR A 272 6.91 -0.41 -14.83
N GLU A 273 8.07 -1.04 -14.73
CA GLU A 273 8.64 -1.83 -15.82
C GLU A 273 7.74 -3.00 -16.21
N ARG A 274 7.19 -3.74 -15.24
CA ARG A 274 6.21 -4.81 -15.52
C ARG A 274 4.93 -4.28 -16.16
N ARG A 275 4.52 -3.06 -15.80
CA ARG A 275 3.29 -2.45 -16.30
C ARG A 275 3.46 -1.85 -17.69
N PHE A 276 4.51 -1.09 -17.93
CA PHE A 276 4.67 -0.27 -19.13
C PHE A 276 5.77 -0.78 -20.07
N GLY A 277 6.69 -1.60 -19.58
CA GLY A 277 7.89 -2.05 -20.27
C GLY A 277 9.16 -1.37 -19.73
N PRO A 278 10.35 -1.86 -20.14
CA PRO A 278 11.63 -1.29 -19.73
C PRO A 278 11.79 0.16 -20.21
N ASP A 279 12.68 0.91 -19.55
CA ASP A 279 13.08 2.30 -19.88
C ASP A 279 12.00 3.39 -19.72
N LEU A 280 10.82 3.04 -19.21
CA LEU A 280 9.73 3.97 -18.97
C LEU A 280 9.68 4.46 -17.52
N VAL A 281 10.47 5.49 -17.23
CA VAL A 281 10.39 6.23 -15.96
C VAL A 281 9.57 7.50 -16.17
N PHE A 282 8.49 7.65 -15.40
CA PHE A 282 7.55 8.78 -15.51
C PHE A 282 7.72 9.83 -14.41
N TRP A 283 8.79 9.81 -13.65
CA TRP A 283 8.90 10.70 -12.49
C TRP A 283 10.32 11.19 -12.27
N THR A 284 10.42 12.28 -11.53
CA THR A 284 11.69 12.77 -11.00
C THR A 284 11.72 12.50 -9.50
N TRP A 285 12.70 11.70 -9.07
CA TRP A 285 12.97 11.51 -7.65
C TRP A 285 13.84 12.63 -7.10
N LYS A 286 13.42 13.23 -5.99
CA LYS A 286 14.18 14.23 -5.23
C LYS A 286 14.62 13.64 -3.90
N GLU A 287 15.82 13.08 -3.89
CA GLU A 287 16.38 12.31 -2.77
C GLU A 287 16.42 13.09 -1.45
N VAL A 288 16.82 14.37 -1.48
CA VAL A 288 16.94 15.21 -0.27
C VAL A 288 15.62 15.37 0.49
N GLU A 289 14.48 15.21 -0.17
CA GLU A 289 13.16 15.44 0.42
C GLU A 289 12.30 14.17 0.51
N SER A 290 12.84 13.01 0.10
CA SER A 290 12.07 11.76 -0.04
C SER A 290 10.81 11.94 -0.92
N ARG A 291 10.91 12.70 -2.03
CA ARG A 291 9.75 13.06 -2.87
C ARG A 291 9.83 12.49 -4.28
N LEU A 292 8.73 11.86 -4.68
CA LEU A 292 8.41 11.49 -6.04
C LEU A 292 7.56 12.61 -6.68
N VAL A 293 8.04 13.24 -7.74
CA VAL A 293 7.31 14.32 -8.42
C VAL A 293 6.95 13.91 -9.85
N LEU A 294 5.66 13.99 -10.17
CA LEU A 294 5.12 13.83 -11.51
C LEU A 294 4.57 15.18 -12.00
N THR A 295 5.19 15.71 -13.05
CA THR A 295 4.73 16.94 -13.72
C THR A 295 3.57 16.67 -14.68
N ALA A 296 2.96 17.72 -15.23
CA ALA A 296 1.87 17.56 -16.20
C ALA A 296 2.29 16.75 -17.46
N SER A 297 3.54 16.89 -17.90
CA SER A 297 4.06 16.13 -19.05
C SER A 297 4.30 14.66 -18.70
N ASP A 298 4.78 14.40 -17.48
CA ASP A 298 4.95 13.05 -16.93
C ASP A 298 3.62 12.31 -16.80
N ILE A 299 2.61 12.97 -16.22
CA ILE A 299 1.24 12.46 -16.09
C ILE A 299 0.71 12.07 -17.48
N LYS A 300 0.77 12.98 -18.46
CA LYS A 300 0.31 12.68 -19.83
C LYS A 300 1.07 11.50 -20.47
N ARG A 301 2.38 11.40 -20.23
CA ARG A 301 3.22 10.31 -20.75
C ARG A 301 2.81 8.97 -20.13
N MET A 302 2.58 8.94 -18.81
CA MET A 302 2.14 7.75 -18.08
C MET A 302 0.75 7.29 -18.53
N GLN A 303 -0.18 8.24 -18.67
CA GLN A 303 -1.53 7.97 -19.19
C GLN A 303 -1.51 7.43 -20.62
N GLY A 304 -0.64 7.97 -21.48
CA GLY A 304 -0.45 7.49 -22.85
C GLY A 304 0.20 6.10 -22.91
N ALA A 305 1.15 5.82 -22.02
CA ALA A 305 1.85 4.54 -21.97
C ALA A 305 0.94 3.38 -21.51
N ALA A 306 -0.08 3.65 -20.70
CA ALA A 306 -1.03 2.64 -20.22
C ALA A 306 -1.86 1.94 -21.31
N PHE A 307 -1.83 2.48 -22.54
CA PHE A 307 -2.48 1.90 -23.72
C PHE A 307 -1.50 1.61 -24.85
N ALA A 308 -0.19 1.60 -24.57
CA ALA A 308 0.83 1.40 -25.59
C ALA A 308 0.62 0.08 -26.35
N TYR A 309 0.24 -0.99 -25.65
CA TYR A 309 0.05 -2.31 -26.26
C TYR A 309 -1.33 -2.49 -26.92
N SER A 310 -2.32 -1.68 -26.54
CA SER A 310 -3.60 -1.59 -27.27
C SER A 310 -3.44 -1.05 -28.70
N ARG A 311 -2.38 -0.29 -28.98
CA ARG A 311 -2.14 0.34 -30.29
C ARG A 311 -1.45 -0.58 -31.29
N SER A 312 -0.85 -1.68 -30.84
CA SER A 312 -0.14 -2.61 -31.72
C SER A 312 -1.14 -3.50 -32.49
N THR A 313 -1.72 -2.95 -33.55
CA THR A 313 -2.67 -3.63 -34.45
C THR A 313 -2.03 -4.72 -35.33
N THR A 314 -0.72 -4.98 -35.19
CA THR A 314 0.01 -5.94 -36.04
C THR A 314 0.04 -7.36 -35.48
N GLY A 315 -0.50 -7.59 -34.27
CA GLY A 315 -0.69 -8.95 -33.76
C GLY A 315 -1.84 -9.66 -34.49
N PRO A 316 -1.75 -10.97 -34.77
CA PRO A 316 -2.87 -11.72 -35.32
C PRO A 316 -4.12 -11.53 -34.45
N PRO A 317 -5.32 -11.43 -35.06
CA PRO A 317 -6.56 -11.28 -34.31
C PRO A 317 -6.63 -12.39 -33.28
N PHE A 318 -7.00 -12.04 -32.05
CA PHE A 318 -7.18 -13.01 -30.98
C PHE A 318 -8.07 -14.14 -31.52
N PRO A 319 -7.66 -15.42 -31.45
CA PRO A 319 -8.56 -16.51 -31.78
C PRO A 319 -9.70 -16.42 -30.77
N SER A 320 -10.84 -15.90 -31.22
CA SER A 320 -12.07 -15.86 -30.45
C SER A 320 -12.41 -17.32 -30.08
N LEU A 321 -12.10 -17.68 -28.84
CA LEU A 321 -12.16 -19.06 -28.35
C LEU A 321 -13.59 -19.61 -28.23
N THR A 322 -14.62 -18.83 -28.56
CA THR A 322 -16.00 -19.30 -28.65
C THR A 322 -16.70 -18.65 -29.83
N ALA A 323 -16.96 -19.44 -30.86
CA ALA A 323 -17.82 -19.08 -31.97
C ALA A 323 -19.28 -18.96 -31.49
N SER A 324 -19.63 -17.85 -30.85
CA SER A 324 -21.03 -17.44 -30.72
C SER A 324 -21.21 -16.09 -31.42
N GLN A 325 -22.01 -16.13 -32.48
CA GLN A 325 -22.36 -15.00 -33.33
C GLN A 325 -23.03 -13.90 -32.49
N SER A 326 -22.33 -12.81 -32.21
CA SER A 326 -23.01 -11.51 -32.08
C SER A 326 -22.08 -10.37 -32.46
N GLN A 327 -22.49 -9.68 -33.54
CA GLN A 327 -22.15 -8.31 -33.94
C GLN A 327 -20.69 -7.88 -33.70
N GLN A 328 -19.84 -8.09 -34.71
CA GLN A 328 -18.60 -7.33 -34.79
C GLN A 328 -18.94 -5.83 -34.79
N PRO A 329 -18.35 -5.02 -33.88
CA PRO A 329 -18.58 -3.59 -33.88
C PRO A 329 -18.12 -3.02 -35.23
N PRO A 330 -18.90 -2.09 -35.83
CA PRO A 330 -18.61 -1.56 -37.16
C PRO A 330 -17.19 -0.99 -37.22
N LEU A 331 -16.52 -1.16 -38.36
CA LEU A 331 -15.13 -0.74 -38.63
C LEU A 331 -14.84 0.73 -38.24
N ALA A 332 -15.87 1.58 -38.27
CA ALA A 332 -15.82 2.98 -37.82
C ALA A 332 -15.50 3.13 -36.31
N THR A 333 -15.92 2.19 -35.46
CA THR A 333 -15.61 2.20 -34.03
C THR A 333 -14.12 1.94 -33.80
N PHE A 334 -13.48 1.10 -34.62
CA PHE A 334 -12.04 0.83 -34.54
C PHE A 334 -11.16 2.03 -34.90
N GLN A 335 -11.51 2.78 -35.96
CA GLN A 335 -10.78 4.01 -36.33
C GLN A 335 -10.96 5.13 -35.30
N ASN A 336 -12.08 5.17 -34.57
CA ASN A 336 -12.25 6.07 -33.43
C ASN A 336 -11.40 5.63 -32.22
N MET A 337 -11.21 4.33 -31.99
CA MET A 337 -10.38 3.81 -30.89
C MET A 337 -8.90 4.18 -31.01
N THR A 338 -8.36 4.35 -32.22
CA THR A 338 -6.97 4.81 -32.42
C THR A 338 -6.76 6.29 -32.10
N ARG A 339 -7.83 7.10 -32.10
CA ARG A 339 -7.83 8.52 -31.67
C ARG A 339 -8.32 8.73 -30.23
N MET A 340 -8.96 7.73 -29.63
CA MET A 340 -9.41 7.76 -28.23
C MET A 340 -8.32 7.80 -27.16
N PRO A 341 -7.05 7.38 -27.34
CA PRO A 341 -6.11 7.38 -26.22
C PRO A 341 -5.60 8.77 -25.85
N ASP A 342 -5.91 9.81 -26.63
CA ASP A 342 -5.75 11.21 -26.22
C ASP A 342 -6.86 11.65 -25.23
N ARG A 343 -7.93 10.86 -25.12
CA ARG A 343 -8.99 11.03 -24.14
C ARG A 343 -8.71 10.11 -22.96
N TYR A 344 -8.47 10.74 -21.81
CA TYR A 344 -8.14 10.03 -20.59
C TYR A 344 -9.28 9.09 -20.14
N LEU A 345 -8.95 7.97 -19.47
CA LEU A 345 -9.88 6.90 -19.05
C LEU A 345 -11.15 7.39 -18.37
N SER A 346 -11.04 8.53 -17.69
CA SER A 346 -12.12 9.15 -16.96
C SER A 346 -13.20 9.78 -17.83
N SER A 347 -12.93 10.02 -19.11
CA SER A 347 -13.88 10.58 -20.08
C SER A 347 -14.64 9.51 -20.90
N LEU A 348 -14.23 8.25 -20.78
CA LEU A 348 -14.84 7.11 -21.47
C LEU A 348 -15.84 6.39 -20.55
N SER A 349 -16.83 5.73 -21.15
CA SER A 349 -17.75 4.85 -20.41
C SER A 349 -16.98 3.67 -19.80
N PRO A 350 -17.37 3.17 -18.62
CA PRO A 350 -16.67 2.07 -17.93
C PRO A 350 -16.37 0.86 -18.81
N ASP A 351 -17.30 0.42 -19.64
CA ASP A 351 -17.14 -0.76 -20.52
C ASP A 351 -16.10 -0.54 -21.62
N VAL A 352 -16.01 0.67 -22.17
CA VAL A 352 -15.00 0.99 -23.20
C VAL A 352 -13.61 1.05 -22.57
N SER A 353 -13.50 1.68 -21.40
CA SER A 353 -12.27 1.72 -20.61
C SER A 353 -11.79 0.32 -20.22
N ALA A 354 -12.69 -0.53 -19.73
CA ALA A 354 -12.44 -1.93 -19.43
C ALA A 354 -11.93 -2.67 -20.68
N GLY A 355 -12.66 -2.58 -21.81
CA GLY A 355 -12.26 -3.16 -23.09
C GLY A 355 -10.85 -2.78 -23.53
N MET A 356 -10.46 -1.51 -23.34
CA MET A 356 -9.11 -1.05 -23.66
C MET A 356 -8.06 -1.63 -22.70
N LEU A 357 -8.32 -1.65 -21.39
CA LEU A 357 -7.40 -2.21 -20.40
C LEU A 357 -7.17 -3.72 -20.60
N VAL A 358 -8.23 -4.47 -20.93
CA VAL A 358 -8.18 -5.90 -21.26
C VAL A 358 -7.32 -6.16 -22.48
N ARG A 359 -7.52 -5.39 -23.56
CA ARG A 359 -6.71 -5.51 -24.78
C ARG A 359 -5.24 -5.14 -24.55
N ASP A 360 -4.99 -4.10 -23.76
CA ASP A 360 -3.63 -3.73 -23.36
C ASP A 360 -2.96 -4.87 -22.59
N PHE A 361 -3.63 -5.42 -21.58
CA PHE A 361 -3.12 -6.52 -20.80
C PHE A 361 -2.82 -7.77 -21.64
N ALA A 362 -3.75 -8.13 -22.52
CA ALA A 362 -3.56 -9.22 -23.46
C ALA A 362 -2.39 -8.97 -24.43
N GLY A 363 -2.17 -7.71 -24.83
CA GLY A 363 -1.00 -7.28 -25.58
C GLY A 363 0.30 -7.47 -24.79
N ARG A 364 0.33 -7.04 -23.52
CA ARG A 364 1.48 -7.23 -22.62
C ARG A 364 1.81 -8.69 -22.40
N MET A 365 0.83 -9.55 -22.16
CA MET A 365 1.07 -11.00 -22.02
C MET A 365 1.68 -11.63 -23.28
N ARG A 366 1.34 -11.13 -24.48
CA ARG A 366 1.94 -11.61 -25.73
C ARG A 366 3.35 -11.07 -25.96
N ALA A 367 3.62 -9.85 -25.52
CA ALA A 367 4.92 -9.18 -25.68
C ALA A 367 5.90 -9.49 -24.54
N ALA A 368 5.44 -10.14 -23.46
CA ALA A 368 6.23 -10.44 -22.29
C ALA A 368 7.46 -11.27 -22.62
N ALA A 369 8.61 -10.85 -22.13
CA ALA A 369 9.84 -11.62 -22.23
C ALA A 369 9.73 -12.93 -21.44
N PRO A 370 10.45 -14.00 -21.82
CA PRO A 370 10.56 -15.19 -21.00
C PRO A 370 11.01 -14.86 -19.58
N MET A 371 10.48 -15.58 -18.60
CA MET A 371 10.77 -15.41 -17.17
C MET A 371 10.39 -14.03 -16.61
N SER A 372 9.25 -13.48 -17.04
CA SER A 372 8.75 -12.18 -16.57
C SER A 372 7.33 -12.27 -16.00
N GLY A 373 7.06 -11.45 -14.99
CA GLY A 373 5.74 -11.25 -14.42
C GLY A 373 4.99 -10.11 -15.11
N ILE A 374 3.68 -10.28 -15.32
CA ILE A 374 2.80 -9.29 -15.92
C ILE A 374 1.67 -9.01 -14.93
N ASP A 375 1.66 -7.81 -14.36
CA ASP A 375 0.59 -7.41 -13.45
C ASP A 375 -0.72 -7.18 -14.21
N PRO A 376 -1.89 -7.51 -13.61
CA PRO A 376 -3.17 -7.19 -14.20
C PRO A 376 -3.34 -5.66 -14.29
N PRO A 377 -4.31 -5.17 -15.09
CA PRO A 377 -4.59 -3.74 -15.11
C PRO A 377 -5.08 -3.24 -13.75
N TYR A 378 -4.37 -2.25 -13.21
CA TYR A 378 -4.86 -1.42 -12.12
C TYR A 378 -6.11 -0.68 -12.61
N ALA A 379 -7.19 -0.86 -11.88
CA ALA A 379 -8.48 -0.27 -12.21
C ALA A 379 -9.09 0.37 -10.97
N PRO A 380 -9.49 1.64 -11.07
CA PRO A 380 -10.39 2.28 -10.11
C PRO A 380 -11.62 1.39 -9.84
N GLU A 381 -12.15 1.38 -8.63
CA GLU A 381 -13.34 0.63 -8.19
C GLU A 381 -14.49 0.75 -9.20
N ARG A 382 -14.74 1.95 -9.73
CA ARG A 382 -15.80 2.18 -10.74
C ARG A 382 -15.65 1.36 -12.02
N LEU A 383 -14.42 0.91 -12.34
CA LEU A 383 -14.10 0.11 -13.52
C LEU A 383 -13.98 -1.39 -13.20
N LYS A 384 -13.81 -1.78 -11.93
CA LYS A 384 -13.49 -3.18 -11.57
C LYS A 384 -14.54 -4.17 -12.07
N ALA A 385 -15.83 -3.88 -11.91
CA ALA A 385 -16.89 -4.79 -12.35
C ALA A 385 -16.90 -4.98 -13.88
N SER A 386 -16.86 -3.88 -14.65
CA SER A 386 -16.78 -3.93 -16.12
C SER A 386 -15.49 -4.63 -16.57
N LEU A 387 -14.37 -4.36 -15.90
CA LEU A 387 -13.08 -4.98 -16.21
C LEU A 387 -13.08 -6.49 -15.96
N LEU A 388 -13.58 -6.93 -14.80
CA LEU A 388 -13.73 -8.36 -14.48
C LEU A 388 -14.60 -9.07 -15.52
N SER A 389 -15.76 -8.51 -15.85
CA SER A 389 -16.63 -9.06 -16.89
C SER A 389 -15.97 -9.13 -18.26
N GLU A 390 -15.21 -8.10 -18.63
CA GLU A 390 -14.49 -8.06 -19.90
C GLU A 390 -13.33 -9.07 -19.94
N MET A 391 -12.63 -9.26 -18.82
CA MET A 391 -11.56 -10.26 -18.71
C MET A 391 -12.10 -11.68 -18.77
N GLU A 392 -13.18 -11.97 -18.07
CA GLU A 392 -13.88 -13.26 -18.13
C GLU A 392 -14.33 -13.57 -19.57
N ARG A 393 -14.90 -12.59 -20.28
CA ARG A 393 -15.27 -12.71 -21.70
C ARG A 393 -14.08 -13.05 -22.62
N HIS A 394 -12.87 -12.70 -22.22
CA HIS A 394 -11.63 -13.00 -22.93
C HIS A 394 -10.90 -14.24 -22.38
N GLY A 395 -11.48 -14.95 -21.41
CA GLY A 395 -10.84 -16.11 -20.76
C GLY A 395 -9.60 -15.74 -19.94
N MET A 396 -9.56 -14.51 -19.41
CA MET A 396 -8.46 -13.99 -18.60
C MET A 396 -8.90 -13.82 -17.15
N VAL A 397 -7.94 -13.88 -16.23
CA VAL A 397 -8.15 -13.71 -14.78
C VAL A 397 -7.51 -12.41 -14.30
N MET A 398 -8.12 -11.75 -13.30
CA MET A 398 -7.61 -10.53 -12.67
C MET A 398 -6.49 -10.84 -11.66
N GLU A 399 -5.51 -11.63 -12.09
CA GLU A 399 -4.37 -12.08 -11.29
C GLU A 399 -3.07 -11.76 -12.02
N PRO A 400 -1.95 -11.58 -11.31
CA PRO A 400 -0.67 -11.42 -11.96
C PRO A 400 -0.28 -12.70 -12.71
N MET A 401 0.16 -12.49 -13.95
CA MET A 401 0.44 -13.55 -14.90
C MET A 401 1.95 -13.75 -15.03
N MET A 402 2.34 -14.95 -15.41
CA MET A 402 3.71 -15.42 -15.49
C MET A 402 4.00 -15.87 -16.93
N ARG A 403 5.02 -15.25 -17.55
CA ARG A 403 5.61 -15.77 -18.78
C ARG A 403 6.82 -16.64 -18.40
N LEU A 404 6.69 -17.94 -18.57
CA LEU A 404 7.78 -18.91 -18.37
C LEU A 404 8.64 -19.03 -19.64
N HIS A 405 9.61 -19.94 -19.66
CA HIS A 405 10.35 -20.24 -20.89
C HIS A 405 9.46 -20.92 -21.94
N GLY A 406 9.91 -20.83 -23.19
CA GLY A 406 9.22 -21.40 -24.34
C GLY A 406 8.08 -20.54 -24.88
N ASP A 407 7.33 -21.12 -25.82
CA ASP A 407 6.24 -20.46 -26.54
C ASP A 407 4.87 -20.66 -25.87
N GLY A 408 4.84 -21.24 -24.67
CA GLY A 408 3.61 -21.48 -23.91
C GLY A 408 2.83 -20.20 -23.61
N PRO A 409 1.51 -20.30 -23.30
CA PRO A 409 0.73 -19.16 -22.86
C PRO A 409 1.23 -18.64 -21.50
N CYS A 410 0.92 -17.38 -21.19
CA CYS A 410 1.10 -16.90 -19.82
C CYS A 410 0.15 -17.66 -18.88
N ILE A 411 0.62 -18.00 -17.68
CA ILE A 411 -0.18 -18.70 -16.66
C ILE A 411 -0.34 -17.79 -15.43
N PRO A 412 -1.43 -17.89 -14.67
CA PRO A 412 -1.53 -17.20 -13.39
C PRO A 412 -0.50 -17.74 -12.39
N SER A 413 -0.16 -16.95 -11.38
CA SER A 413 0.68 -17.43 -10.27
C SER A 413 0.05 -18.64 -9.58
N PRO A 414 0.75 -19.78 -9.46
CA PRO A 414 0.22 -20.91 -8.70
C PRO A 414 0.37 -20.74 -7.18
N SER A 415 1.14 -19.74 -6.73
CA SER A 415 1.43 -19.51 -5.31
C SER A 415 0.59 -18.38 -4.74
N VAL A 416 0.04 -18.60 -3.54
CA VAL A 416 -0.53 -17.52 -2.70
C VAL A 416 0.44 -17.07 -1.59
N THR A 417 1.57 -17.76 -1.46
CA THR A 417 2.58 -17.50 -0.43
C THR A 417 3.58 -16.43 -0.86
N VAL A 418 3.99 -16.43 -2.14
CA VAL A 418 4.91 -15.43 -2.69
C VAL A 418 4.23 -14.62 -3.79
N SER A 419 4.67 -13.36 -3.97
CA SER A 419 4.25 -12.56 -5.12
C SER A 419 4.81 -13.14 -6.44
N VAL A 420 4.27 -12.70 -7.59
CA VAL A 420 4.80 -13.13 -8.89
C VAL A 420 6.25 -12.68 -9.13
N SER A 421 6.63 -11.49 -8.69
CA SER A 421 8.05 -11.05 -8.75
C SER A 421 8.94 -11.96 -7.93
N GLN A 422 8.52 -12.28 -6.71
CA GLN A 422 9.23 -13.19 -5.82
C GLN A 422 9.35 -14.59 -6.43
N LEU A 423 8.25 -15.16 -6.91
CA LEU A 423 8.29 -16.47 -7.57
C LEU A 423 9.22 -16.45 -8.78
N MET A 424 9.11 -15.46 -9.66
CA MET A 424 9.99 -15.34 -10.84
C MET A 424 11.47 -15.25 -10.45
N ALA A 425 11.80 -14.49 -9.40
CA ALA A 425 13.17 -14.41 -8.90
C ALA A 425 13.69 -15.79 -8.42
N ILE A 426 12.85 -16.57 -7.72
CA ILE A 426 13.20 -17.96 -7.32
C ILE A 426 13.45 -18.80 -8.57
N LEU A 427 12.51 -18.80 -9.51
CA LEU A 427 12.56 -19.62 -10.71
C LEU A 427 13.82 -19.31 -11.54
N GLN A 428 14.12 -18.02 -11.75
CA GLN A 428 15.34 -17.58 -12.45
C GLN A 428 16.61 -18.05 -11.74
N LYS A 429 16.65 -18.05 -10.40
CA LYS A 429 17.82 -18.52 -9.64
C LYS A 429 18.02 -20.03 -9.63
N THR A 430 17.03 -20.82 -10.02
CA THR A 430 17.25 -22.26 -10.24
C THR A 430 18.18 -22.54 -11.43
N GLY A 431 18.31 -21.60 -12.37
CA GLY A 431 19.06 -21.81 -13.62
C GLY A 431 18.43 -22.84 -14.58
N LYS A 432 17.22 -23.31 -14.29
CA LYS A 432 16.52 -24.32 -15.10
C LYS A 432 15.67 -23.67 -16.20
N HIS A 433 15.53 -24.36 -17.33
CA HIS A 433 14.63 -23.96 -18.42
C HIS A 433 13.19 -24.39 -18.12
N ILE A 434 12.52 -23.62 -17.26
CA ILE A 434 11.19 -23.91 -16.73
C ILE A 434 10.10 -23.52 -17.74
N THR A 435 9.28 -24.48 -18.16
CA THR A 435 8.17 -24.31 -19.11
C THR A 435 6.79 -24.43 -18.44
N GLY A 436 6.73 -24.88 -17.19
CA GLY A 436 5.49 -25.00 -16.41
C GLY A 436 5.75 -25.02 -14.91
N VAL A 437 4.72 -24.69 -14.13
CA VAL A 437 4.74 -24.78 -12.66
C VAL A 437 3.42 -25.38 -12.20
N GLU A 438 3.48 -26.42 -11.36
CA GLU A 438 2.32 -27.16 -10.87
C GLU A 438 2.28 -27.12 -9.33
N LEU A 439 1.16 -26.70 -8.74
CA LEU A 439 0.95 -26.76 -7.29
C LEU A 439 0.57 -28.19 -6.87
N LEU A 440 1.52 -28.92 -6.28
CA LEU A 440 1.30 -30.30 -5.83
C LEU A 440 0.67 -30.35 -4.44
N TYR A 441 1.09 -29.44 -3.56
CA TYR A 441 0.63 -29.43 -2.16
C TYR A 441 0.43 -28.01 -1.64
N LYS A 442 -0.65 -27.82 -0.86
CA LYS A 442 -0.98 -26.61 -0.11
C LYS A 442 -1.56 -27.01 1.24
N GLY A 443 -0.90 -26.62 2.33
CA GLY A 443 -1.20 -27.09 3.68
C GLY A 443 -2.64 -26.77 4.13
N THR A 444 -3.12 -25.56 3.83
CA THR A 444 -4.51 -25.16 4.16
C THR A 444 -5.59 -25.95 3.42
N VAL A 445 -5.25 -26.58 2.29
CA VAL A 445 -6.20 -27.36 1.46
C VAL A 445 -6.06 -28.86 1.74
N HIS A 446 -4.82 -29.34 1.91
CA HIS A 446 -4.50 -30.76 1.95
C HIS A 446 -4.24 -31.30 3.35
N GLY A 447 -4.31 -30.45 4.38
CA GLY A 447 -3.85 -30.78 5.72
C GLY A 447 -2.37 -30.48 5.88
N PHE A 448 -1.91 -30.43 7.13
CA PHE A 448 -0.53 -30.07 7.46
C PHE A 448 0.31 -31.27 7.90
N ALA A 449 -0.19 -32.50 7.78
CA ALA A 449 0.57 -33.69 8.15
C ALA A 449 1.69 -33.95 7.13
N TYR A 450 2.83 -34.42 7.61
CA TYR A 450 3.96 -34.74 6.75
C TYR A 450 3.61 -35.80 5.70
N THR A 451 2.82 -36.79 6.10
CA THR A 451 2.33 -37.85 5.23
C THR A 451 1.40 -37.33 4.13
N ASP A 452 0.54 -36.34 4.42
CA ASP A 452 -0.33 -35.72 3.41
C ASP A 452 0.50 -35.03 2.32
N MET A 453 1.56 -34.33 2.73
CA MET A 453 2.51 -33.70 1.82
C MET A 453 3.24 -34.74 0.97
N LEU A 454 3.84 -35.77 1.58
CA LEU A 454 4.57 -36.80 0.84
C LEU A 454 3.67 -37.56 -0.14
N ASN A 455 2.45 -37.90 0.26
CA ASN A 455 1.51 -38.64 -0.59
C ASN A 455 1.12 -37.85 -1.84
N ARG A 456 1.09 -36.51 -1.77
CA ARG A 456 0.76 -35.65 -2.91
C ARG A 456 1.96 -35.28 -3.76
N VAL A 457 3.10 -35.02 -3.13
CA VAL A 457 4.34 -34.72 -3.87
C VAL A 457 4.84 -35.97 -4.59
N GLY A 458 4.71 -37.14 -3.98
CA GLY A 458 5.05 -38.42 -4.58
C GLY A 458 6.53 -38.48 -4.98
N ASP A 459 6.78 -38.95 -6.19
CA ASP A 459 8.10 -39.06 -6.82
C ASP A 459 8.47 -37.86 -7.70
N ALA A 460 7.71 -36.76 -7.62
CA ALA A 460 8.00 -35.55 -8.38
C ALA A 460 9.38 -34.98 -8.04
N SER A 461 10.09 -34.51 -9.07
CA SER A 461 11.38 -33.83 -8.98
C SER A 461 11.26 -32.34 -9.31
N CYS A 462 12.37 -31.59 -9.20
CA CYS A 462 12.40 -30.13 -9.43
C CYS A 462 11.36 -29.39 -8.57
N LEU A 463 11.43 -29.59 -7.25
CA LEU A 463 10.46 -29.11 -6.28
C LEU A 463 10.87 -27.76 -5.71
N VAL A 464 9.91 -26.85 -5.55
CA VAL A 464 10.05 -25.61 -4.79
C VAL A 464 9.14 -25.67 -3.57
N PHE A 465 9.74 -25.59 -2.39
CA PHE A 465 9.05 -25.46 -1.11
C PHE A 465 8.94 -23.99 -0.74
N LEU A 466 7.74 -23.56 -0.40
CA LEU A 466 7.44 -22.23 0.11
C LEU A 466 6.76 -22.37 1.47
N ILE A 467 7.28 -21.68 2.47
CA ILE A 467 6.84 -21.77 3.87
C ILE A 467 6.61 -20.33 4.32
N ARG A 468 5.34 -19.97 4.57
CA ARG A 468 5.00 -18.68 5.14
C ARG A 468 4.88 -18.81 6.64
N SER A 469 5.50 -17.88 7.36
CA SER A 469 5.44 -17.80 8.81
C SER A 469 5.44 -16.35 9.25
N ASP A 470 4.34 -15.90 9.85
CA ASP A 470 4.14 -14.50 10.19
C ASP A 470 4.32 -13.62 8.93
N ALA A 471 5.26 -12.68 9.00
CA ALA A 471 5.66 -11.76 7.93
C ALA A 471 6.91 -12.22 7.15
N SER A 472 7.24 -13.52 7.20
CA SER A 472 8.46 -14.06 6.60
C SER A 472 8.15 -15.27 5.74
N ILE A 473 8.84 -15.36 4.61
CA ILE A 473 8.77 -16.51 3.71
C ILE A 473 10.13 -17.17 3.68
N HIS A 474 10.13 -18.47 3.90
CA HIS A 474 11.29 -19.33 3.79
C HIS A 474 11.03 -20.36 2.69
N GLY A 475 12.07 -20.80 2.01
CA GLY A 475 11.88 -21.83 1.01
C GLY A 475 13.15 -22.48 0.55
N CYS A 476 12.97 -23.54 -0.22
CA CYS A 476 14.06 -24.17 -0.92
C CYS A 476 13.63 -24.72 -2.28
N PHE A 477 14.57 -24.79 -3.20
CA PHE A 477 14.47 -25.61 -4.41
C PHE A 477 15.24 -26.92 -4.19
N ILE A 478 14.72 -28.03 -4.70
CA ILE A 478 15.33 -29.36 -4.69
C ILE A 478 15.17 -29.96 -6.08
N ASP A 479 16.27 -30.28 -6.75
CA ASP A 479 16.20 -30.80 -8.13
C ASP A 479 15.74 -32.26 -8.20
N THR A 480 15.91 -33.01 -7.11
CA THR A 480 15.58 -34.44 -7.01
C THR A 480 14.20 -34.72 -6.39
N SER A 481 13.77 -35.97 -6.47
CA SER A 481 12.53 -36.48 -5.88
C SER A 481 12.65 -36.73 -4.36
N LEU A 482 11.51 -36.66 -3.67
CA LEU A 482 11.42 -37.00 -2.25
C LEU A 482 11.22 -38.51 -2.06
N HIS A 483 12.29 -39.29 -2.13
CA HIS A 483 12.18 -40.71 -1.80
C HIS A 483 12.16 -40.92 -0.28
N PRO A 484 11.16 -41.65 0.27
CA PRO A 484 11.20 -42.09 1.65
C PRO A 484 12.51 -42.82 1.94
N ALA A 485 13.04 -42.68 3.16
CA ALA A 485 14.15 -43.51 3.57
C ALA A 485 13.77 -44.99 3.36
N PRO A 486 14.67 -45.85 2.83
CA PRO A 486 14.38 -47.26 2.65
C PRO A 486 13.86 -47.86 3.96
N GLU A 487 12.74 -48.58 3.92
CA GLU A 487 12.22 -49.26 5.10
C GLU A 487 13.27 -50.24 5.60
N LEU A 488 13.80 -50.01 6.80
CA LEU A 488 14.69 -50.96 7.44
C LEU A 488 13.91 -52.27 7.65
N PRO A 489 14.51 -53.44 7.41
CA PRO A 489 13.82 -54.72 7.56
C PRO A 489 13.16 -54.84 8.92
N VAL A 490 11.87 -55.20 8.93
CA VAL A 490 11.07 -55.41 10.16
C VAL A 490 11.78 -56.46 11.03
N GLY A 491 12.45 -56.01 12.09
CA GLY A 491 13.25 -56.86 12.99
C GLY A 491 14.70 -56.39 13.17
N ALA A 492 15.21 -55.47 12.35
CA ALA A 492 16.45 -54.78 12.63
C ALA A 492 16.20 -53.82 13.81
N ARG A 493 16.59 -54.21 15.02
CA ARG A 493 16.61 -53.31 16.18
C ARG A 493 17.33 -52.02 15.75
N PRO A 494 16.73 -50.83 15.91
CA PRO A 494 17.48 -49.60 15.72
C PRO A 494 18.65 -49.68 16.71
N PRO A 495 19.92 -49.62 16.26
CA PRO A 495 21.04 -49.66 17.17
C PRO A 495 20.85 -48.53 18.17
N SER A 496 20.81 -48.89 19.46
CA SER A 496 20.58 -48.00 20.59
C SER A 496 21.43 -46.75 20.45
N LEU A 497 20.83 -45.61 20.10
CA LEU A 497 21.27 -44.23 20.40
C LEU A 497 22.80 -44.01 20.44
N VAL A 498 23.55 -44.62 19.53
CA VAL A 498 24.91 -44.19 19.24
C VAL A 498 24.72 -43.06 18.26
N VAL A 499 25.20 -41.88 18.66
CA VAL A 499 25.48 -40.74 17.79
C VAL A 499 26.55 -41.21 16.78
N CYS A 500 26.14 -42.05 15.83
CA CYS A 500 27.01 -42.53 14.77
C CYS A 500 26.99 -41.48 13.67
N ASP A 501 28.10 -40.76 13.60
CA ASP A 501 28.61 -40.20 12.36
C ASP A 501 28.53 -41.24 11.22
N GLY A 502 27.98 -40.84 10.07
CA GLY A 502 28.53 -41.31 8.80
C GLY A 502 27.65 -42.11 7.81
N HIS A 503 26.49 -42.69 8.15
CA HIS A 503 25.77 -43.57 7.21
C HIS A 503 24.28 -43.28 7.04
N SER A 504 23.93 -41.98 7.06
CA SER A 504 22.68 -41.53 6.47
C SER A 504 22.79 -41.70 4.95
N ASN A 505 21.80 -42.30 4.27
CA ASN A 505 21.71 -42.22 2.80
C ASN A 505 21.60 -40.75 2.41
N ARG A 506 22.74 -40.12 2.16
CA ARG A 506 22.87 -38.74 1.72
C ARG A 506 22.77 -38.79 0.21
N ASN A 507 21.61 -38.42 -0.30
CA ASN A 507 21.50 -38.15 -1.72
C ASN A 507 22.01 -36.72 -1.89
N SER A 508 23.17 -36.57 -2.53
CA SER A 508 23.65 -35.26 -2.95
C SER A 508 22.73 -34.77 -4.05
N SER A 509 22.08 -33.63 -3.84
CA SER A 509 21.18 -33.04 -4.84
C SER A 509 21.41 -31.55 -4.93
N ASP A 510 21.29 -30.99 -6.13
CA ASP A 510 21.24 -29.54 -6.30
C ASP A 510 20.03 -28.99 -5.55
N GLY A 511 20.25 -27.88 -4.85
CA GLY A 511 19.20 -27.18 -4.15
C GLY A 511 19.48 -25.69 -4.11
N LEU A 512 18.54 -24.94 -3.56
CA LEU A 512 18.67 -23.51 -3.32
C LEU A 512 17.95 -23.23 -2.00
N ILE A 513 18.53 -22.43 -1.11
CA ILE A 513 17.81 -21.96 0.08
C ILE A 513 17.66 -20.45 -0.02
N PHE A 514 16.45 -19.98 0.24
CA PHE A 514 16.12 -18.58 0.16
C PHE A 514 15.18 -18.16 1.29
N LYS A 515 15.22 -16.86 1.58
CA LYS A 515 14.32 -16.21 2.54
C LYS A 515 13.92 -14.83 2.05
N THR A 516 12.75 -14.38 2.46
CA THR A 516 12.33 -12.99 2.36
C THR A 516 11.49 -12.61 3.57
N THR A 517 11.44 -11.32 3.88
CA THR A 517 10.62 -10.71 4.92
C THR A 517 9.63 -9.77 4.23
N GLY A 518 8.35 -10.11 4.25
CA GLY A 518 7.29 -9.41 3.56
C GLY A 518 7.51 -9.15 2.08
N GLY A 519 7.23 -7.92 1.65
CA GLY A 519 7.38 -7.47 0.26
C GLY A 519 8.84 -7.29 -0.19
N ALA A 520 9.82 -7.58 0.66
CA ALA A 520 11.22 -7.41 0.32
C ALA A 520 11.68 -8.36 -0.81
N GLN A 521 12.80 -8.00 -1.43
CA GLN A 521 13.46 -8.85 -2.41
C GLN A 521 13.96 -10.14 -1.74
N ILE A 522 13.85 -11.25 -2.47
CA ILE A 522 14.35 -12.54 -1.98
C ILE A 522 15.86 -12.49 -1.80
N THR A 523 16.29 -12.83 -0.60
CA THR A 523 17.70 -13.04 -0.28
C THR A 523 18.02 -14.53 -0.46
N PHE A 524 18.89 -14.81 -1.43
CA PHE A 524 19.46 -16.13 -1.65
C PHE A 524 20.71 -16.28 -0.81
N GLN A 525 20.88 -17.43 -0.16
CA GLN A 525 22.00 -17.62 0.75
C GLN A 525 23.18 -18.36 0.15
N SER A 526 22.96 -19.11 -0.93
CA SER A 526 24.06 -19.67 -1.67
C SER A 526 24.71 -18.57 -2.50
N CYS A 527 25.83 -18.05 -2.01
CA CYS A 527 26.85 -17.49 -2.88
C CYS A 527 27.34 -18.64 -3.77
N PHE A 528 27.41 -18.45 -5.08
CA PHE A 528 28.39 -19.02 -6.02
C PHE A 528 27.73 -19.38 -7.37
N PRO A 529 28.09 -18.67 -8.46
CA PRO A 529 27.52 -18.88 -9.77
C PRO A 529 28.13 -20.05 -10.59
N SER A 530 29.04 -20.89 -10.04
CA SER A 530 29.79 -21.83 -10.91
C SER A 530 30.48 -23.05 -10.26
N GLY A 531 30.04 -23.56 -9.10
CA GLY A 531 30.64 -24.75 -8.46
C GLY A 531 29.63 -25.91 -8.26
N PRO A 532 30.08 -27.18 -8.23
CA PRO A 532 29.20 -28.33 -7.98
C PRO A 532 28.61 -28.22 -6.56
N PHE A 533 27.28 -28.17 -6.47
CA PHE A 533 26.55 -28.00 -5.22
C PHE A 533 26.58 -29.31 -4.42
N PHE A 534 27.33 -29.36 -3.32
CA PHE A 534 27.17 -30.44 -2.35
C PHE A 534 26.14 -30.01 -1.31
N ARG A 535 24.92 -30.55 -1.43
CA ARG A 535 23.86 -30.35 -0.44
C ARG A 535 23.34 -31.71 -0.01
N ASP A 536 23.34 -31.93 1.31
CA ASP A 536 22.78 -33.14 1.89
C ASP A 536 21.27 -32.95 2.06
N LEU A 537 20.48 -33.66 1.24
CA LEU A 537 19.06 -33.88 1.52
C LEU A 537 18.92 -35.12 2.41
N ALA A 538 18.31 -34.96 3.59
CA ALA A 538 17.97 -36.09 4.44
C ALA A 538 16.48 -36.07 4.78
N LEU A 539 15.78 -37.15 4.39
CA LEU A 539 14.42 -37.45 4.79
C LEU A 539 14.48 -38.52 5.88
N ARG A 540 13.90 -38.25 7.05
CA ARG A 540 13.86 -39.19 8.17
C ARG A 540 12.46 -39.26 8.74
N ARG A 541 11.97 -40.49 8.90
CA ARG A 541 10.82 -40.80 9.77
C ARG A 541 11.38 -41.20 11.13
N MET A 542 11.03 -40.50 12.21
CA MET A 542 11.52 -40.86 13.54
C MET A 542 10.63 -41.96 14.15
N ALA A 543 11.25 -43.02 14.66
CA ALA A 543 10.52 -44.20 15.18
C ALA A 543 9.84 -43.96 16.54
N LEU A 544 10.26 -42.92 17.28
CA LEU A 544 9.80 -42.63 18.64
C LEU A 544 8.88 -41.40 18.71
N ASP A 545 8.83 -40.61 17.64
CA ASP A 545 8.17 -39.34 17.57
C ASP A 545 7.32 -39.37 16.29
N HIS A 546 6.02 -39.15 16.42
CA HIS A 546 5.05 -39.11 15.33
C HIS A 546 5.33 -37.90 14.42
N TYR A 547 6.52 -37.75 13.84
CA TYR A 547 6.93 -36.59 13.07
C TYR A 547 7.84 -37.00 11.92
N GLY A 548 7.56 -36.46 10.74
CA GLY A 548 8.49 -36.51 9.61
C GLY A 548 9.48 -35.36 9.65
N LYS A 549 10.73 -35.60 9.23
CA LYS A 549 11.78 -34.59 9.15
C LYS A 549 12.40 -34.56 7.76
N MET A 550 12.27 -33.44 7.07
CA MET A 550 13.09 -33.11 5.90
C MET A 550 14.16 -32.11 6.31
N THR A 551 15.43 -32.35 5.98
CA THR A 551 16.48 -31.34 6.14
C THR A 551 17.22 -31.11 4.85
N VAL A 552 17.27 -29.85 4.42
CA VAL A 552 18.17 -29.38 3.36
C VAL A 552 19.33 -28.67 4.03
N ARG A 553 20.55 -29.13 3.78
CA ARG A 553 21.77 -28.53 4.31
C ARG A 553 22.53 -27.76 3.23
N ASP A 554 23.03 -26.60 3.60
CA ASP A 554 23.95 -25.80 2.79
C ASP A 554 25.09 -25.28 3.66
N LEU A 555 26.24 -25.00 3.07
CA LEU A 555 27.35 -24.32 3.74
C LEU A 555 27.38 -22.90 3.20
N ASP A 556 27.29 -21.92 4.09
CA ASP A 556 27.44 -20.53 3.67
C ASP A 556 28.90 -20.20 3.29
N ALA A 557 29.14 -18.96 2.82
CA ALA A 557 30.47 -18.51 2.44
C ALA A 557 31.51 -18.54 3.59
N ASN A 558 31.05 -18.62 4.84
CA ASN A 558 31.89 -18.70 6.04
C ASN A 558 32.07 -20.14 6.54
N GLY A 559 31.49 -21.13 5.85
CA GLY A 559 31.49 -22.53 6.27
C GLY A 559 30.51 -22.84 7.41
N CYS A 560 29.60 -21.92 7.74
CA CYS A 560 28.53 -22.18 8.70
C CYS A 560 27.43 -23.03 8.04
N MET A 561 26.90 -24.00 8.79
CA MET A 561 25.87 -24.90 8.29
C MET A 561 24.50 -24.22 8.34
N VAL A 562 23.93 -23.99 7.18
CA VAL A 562 22.53 -23.59 7.02
C VAL A 562 21.67 -24.84 6.91
N LEU A 563 20.56 -24.90 7.67
CA LEU A 563 19.66 -26.05 7.65
C LEU A 563 18.19 -25.64 7.55
N LEU A 564 17.52 -25.98 6.45
CA LEU A 564 16.07 -25.88 6.39
C LEU A 564 15.46 -27.21 6.83
N GLY A 565 14.91 -27.24 8.04
CA GLY A 565 14.11 -28.35 8.55
C GLY A 565 12.62 -28.17 8.25
N LEU A 566 11.93 -29.21 7.76
CA LEU A 566 10.48 -29.30 7.82
C LEU A 566 10.11 -30.40 8.80
N TRP A 567 9.23 -30.07 9.75
CA TRP A 567 8.73 -30.99 10.77
C TRP A 567 7.21 -30.85 10.78
N ALA A 568 6.48 -31.96 10.76
CA ALA A 568 5.04 -31.94 11.01
C ALA A 568 4.63 -33.18 11.81
N PRO A 569 3.80 -33.04 12.86
CA PRO A 569 3.27 -34.17 13.59
C PRO A 569 2.35 -35.02 12.69
N ASP A 570 2.59 -36.34 12.64
CA ASP A 570 1.73 -37.39 12.07
C ASP A 570 0.45 -37.59 12.92
N SER A 571 0.41 -37.11 14.17
CA SER A 571 -0.75 -37.26 15.06
C SER A 571 -1.28 -35.92 15.59
N ALA A 572 -2.54 -35.64 15.27
CA ALA A 572 -3.33 -34.50 15.75
C ALA A 572 -3.43 -34.46 17.29
N GLY A 573 -2.44 -33.84 17.94
CA GLY A 573 -2.56 -33.38 19.32
C GLY A 573 -3.35 -32.08 19.35
N THR A 574 -4.61 -32.18 19.78
CA THR A 574 -5.66 -31.13 19.86
C THR A 574 -6.12 -30.52 18.50
N PRO A 575 -7.32 -30.89 18.00
CA PRO A 575 -7.91 -30.39 16.75
C PRO A 575 -8.37 -28.91 16.81
N GLY A 576 -7.72 -28.06 17.61
CA GLY A 576 -8.16 -26.69 17.89
C GLY A 576 -7.43 -25.58 17.15
N GLU A 577 -6.21 -25.80 16.64
CA GLU A 577 -5.36 -24.67 16.22
C GLU A 577 -4.97 -24.61 14.73
N GLY A 578 -5.38 -25.56 13.89
CA GLY A 578 -5.38 -25.41 12.42
C GLY A 578 -4.08 -24.99 11.71
N LEU A 579 -2.92 -24.99 12.36
CA LEU A 579 -1.65 -24.44 11.85
C LEU A 579 -0.52 -25.46 11.97
N CYS A 580 0.39 -25.47 11.00
CA CYS A 580 1.56 -26.34 11.00
C CYS A 580 2.68 -25.79 11.89
N VAL A 581 3.31 -26.66 12.68
CA VAL A 581 4.54 -26.31 13.39
C VAL A 581 5.73 -26.71 12.52
N VAL A 582 6.03 -25.92 11.50
CA VAL A 582 7.22 -26.13 10.66
C VAL A 582 8.46 -25.62 11.37
N ARG A 583 9.24 -26.53 11.97
CA ARG A 583 10.52 -26.15 12.59
C ARG A 583 11.60 -25.87 11.54
N VAL A 584 11.73 -24.61 11.17
CA VAL A 584 12.86 -24.08 10.40
C VAL A 584 14.04 -23.81 11.36
N MET A 585 15.19 -24.46 11.20
CA MET A 585 16.34 -24.28 12.10
C MET A 585 17.46 -23.46 11.43
N TRP A 586 17.45 -22.16 11.67
CA TRP A 586 18.54 -21.27 11.25
C TRP A 586 19.63 -21.23 12.33
N GLU A 587 20.79 -21.83 12.10
CA GLU A 587 21.89 -21.76 13.07
C GLU A 587 22.27 -20.31 13.44
N PRO A 588 22.67 -20.07 14.70
CA PRO A 588 22.71 -21.02 15.82
C PRO A 588 21.40 -21.03 16.64
N THR A 589 20.43 -20.19 16.29
CA THR A 589 19.19 -20.05 17.05
C THR A 589 18.21 -21.13 16.59
N ASN A 590 18.01 -22.16 17.43
CA ASN A 590 16.93 -23.15 17.29
C ASN A 590 15.55 -22.49 17.46
N LYS A 591 15.24 -21.48 16.65
CA LYS A 591 13.98 -20.75 16.71
C LYS A 591 12.93 -21.63 16.05
N LEU A 592 11.96 -22.07 16.84
CA LEU A 592 10.78 -22.72 16.31
C LEU A 592 9.96 -21.65 15.60
N ILE A 593 9.67 -21.88 14.33
CA ILE A 593 8.79 -21.01 13.56
C ILE A 593 7.47 -21.76 13.39
N ARG A 594 6.35 -21.05 13.47
CA ARG A 594 5.03 -21.59 13.15
C ARG A 594 4.72 -21.19 11.72
N ALA A 595 4.34 -22.15 10.87
CA ALA A 595 3.98 -21.83 9.50
C ALA A 595 2.47 -21.65 9.40
N ASP A 596 2.08 -20.55 8.76
CA ASP A 596 0.71 -20.24 8.41
C ASP A 596 0.29 -20.96 7.14
N GLU A 597 1.23 -21.18 6.22
CA GLU A 597 1.00 -21.85 4.96
C GLU A 597 2.26 -22.59 4.50
N VAL A 598 2.06 -23.73 3.82
CA VAL A 598 3.14 -24.48 3.18
C VAL A 598 2.68 -24.87 1.79
N GLU A 599 3.45 -24.49 0.77
CA GLU A 599 3.23 -24.89 -0.62
C GLU A 599 4.41 -25.70 -1.15
N VAL A 600 4.11 -26.70 -1.97
CA VAL A 600 5.11 -27.42 -2.77
C VAL A 600 4.72 -27.32 -4.24
N LEU A 601 5.57 -26.67 -5.01
CA LEU A 601 5.44 -26.51 -6.44
C LEU A 601 6.38 -27.48 -7.16
N ARG A 602 5.94 -28.07 -8.26
CA ARG A 602 6.78 -28.80 -9.21
C ARG A 602 7.09 -27.91 -10.39
N LEU A 603 8.37 -27.83 -10.76
CA LEU A 603 8.81 -27.15 -11.96
C LEU A 603 8.87 -28.15 -13.11
N VAL A 604 8.17 -27.85 -14.20
CA VAL A 604 8.29 -28.59 -15.45
C VAL A 604 9.47 -28.01 -16.21
N VAL A 605 10.56 -28.78 -16.29
CA VAL A 605 11.80 -28.37 -16.96
C VAL A 605 11.88 -29.02 -18.32
N GLN A 606 12.22 -28.25 -19.35
CA GLN A 606 12.50 -28.80 -20.67
C GLN A 606 13.82 -29.57 -20.62
N THR A 607 13.76 -30.89 -20.77
CA THR A 607 14.94 -31.70 -21.03
C THR A 607 15.42 -31.36 -22.44
N GLY A 608 16.65 -30.87 -22.57
CA GLY A 608 17.24 -30.64 -23.89
C GLY A 608 17.31 -31.97 -24.65
N ASP A 609 16.78 -31.98 -25.87
CA ASP A 609 16.97 -33.05 -26.85
C ASP A 609 18.41 -33.08 -27.39
#